data_AF-A0A7K4GXP1-F1
#
_entry.id   AF-A0A7K4GXP1-F1
#
_cell.length_a   1.000
_cell.length_b   1.000
_cell.length_c   1.000
_cell.angle_alpha   90.00
_cell.angle_beta   90.00
_cell.angle_gamma   90.00
#
_symmetry.space_group_name_H-M   'P 1'
#
loop_
_entity.id
_entity.type
_entity.pdbx_description
1 polymer ?
#
loop_
_entity_poly.entity_id
_entity_poly.type
_entity_poly.pdbx_seq_one_letter_code
_entity_poly.pdbx_strand_id
1 'polypeptide(L)'
;MKKKLTMEESLRLILEDKIEEILFNEKDLNTLKDLTNKVSIGTTPAKTLREFIVDFRKGVIEKLIGKLVRIFKFYTHQMSTQEQLSKFTSGDDSQMKTDLQEKNQLLAKVATRIDNISRKVKQKLEL
;
A
#
# COMPACT_ATOMS: atom_id res chain seq x y z
N MET A 1 31.24 -7.94 -0.70
CA MET A 1 30.59 -6.61 -0.57
C MET A 1 29.08 -6.81 -0.59
N LYS A 2 28.36 -6.47 0.50
CA LYS A 2 26.88 -6.45 0.47
C LYS A 2 26.45 -5.22 -0.32
N LYS A 3 25.75 -5.42 -1.44
CA LYS A 3 25.20 -4.34 -2.26
C LYS A 3 24.23 -3.53 -1.39
N LYS A 4 24.50 -2.24 -1.18
CA LYS A 4 23.58 -1.34 -0.46
C LYS A 4 22.35 -1.16 -1.35
N LEU A 5 21.18 -1.56 -0.85
CA LEU A 5 19.91 -1.32 -1.52
C LEU A 5 19.67 0.18 -1.62
N THR A 6 19.21 0.62 -2.78
CA THR A 6 18.70 1.98 -2.96
C THR A 6 17.44 2.18 -2.13
N MET A 7 17.10 3.44 -1.86
CA MET A 7 15.89 3.78 -1.09
C MET A 7 14.62 3.29 -1.79
N GLU A 8 14.60 3.34 -3.13
CA GLU A 8 13.49 2.83 -3.94
C GLU A 8 13.35 1.31 -3.82
N GLU A 9 14.44 0.56 -3.89
CA GLU A 9 14.42 -0.90 -3.69
C GLU A 9 13.99 -1.26 -2.26
N SER A 10 14.41 -0.49 -1.26
CA SER A 10 14.03 -0.69 0.14
C SER A 10 12.54 -0.44 0.37
N LEU A 11 12.00 0.65 -0.20
CA LEU A 11 10.56 0.96 -0.17
C LEU A 11 9.73 -0.09 -0.89
N ARG A 12 10.22 -0.56 -2.03
CA ARG A 12 9.57 -1.62 -2.81
C ARG A 12 9.48 -2.92 -2.01
N LEU A 13 10.57 -3.37 -1.41
CA LEU A 13 10.58 -4.59 -0.59
C LEU A 13 9.62 -4.48 0.60
N ILE A 14 9.60 -3.35 1.30
CA ILE A 14 8.67 -3.12 2.43
C ILE A 14 7.21 -3.14 1.95
N LEU A 15 6.93 -2.55 0.78
CA LEU A 15 5.59 -2.56 0.20
C LEU A 15 5.18 -3.97 -0.24
N GLU A 16 6.07 -4.73 -0.88
CA GLU A 16 5.84 -6.11 -1.28
C GLU A 16 5.52 -7.00 -0.07
N ASP A 17 6.33 -6.94 1.00
CA ASP A 17 6.09 -7.67 2.26
C ASP A 17 4.72 -7.34 2.87
N LYS A 18 4.36 -6.04 2.90
CA LYS A 18 3.09 -5.59 3.48
C LYS A 18 1.89 -5.95 2.62
N ILE A 19 2.06 -6.00 1.30
CA ILE A 19 1.05 -6.47 0.36
C ILE A 19 0.86 -7.98 0.52
N GLU A 20 1.95 -8.74 0.65
CA GLU A 20 1.92 -10.18 0.83
C GLU A 20 1.18 -10.57 2.12
N GLU A 21 1.50 -9.91 3.24
CA GLU A 21 0.81 -10.08 4.54
C GLU A 21 -0.72 -9.86 4.43
N ILE A 22 -1.15 -8.93 3.56
CA ILE A 22 -2.57 -8.62 3.37
C ILE A 22 -3.24 -9.61 2.42
N LEU A 23 -2.57 -9.98 1.32
CA LEU A 23 -3.13 -10.87 0.30
C LEU A 23 -3.19 -12.33 0.75
N PHE A 24 -2.20 -12.78 1.52
CA PHE A 24 -2.05 -14.17 1.94
C PHE A 24 -2.39 -14.35 3.41
N ASN A 25 -3.45 -13.68 3.87
CA ASN A 25 -3.98 -13.91 5.20
C ASN A 25 -4.49 -15.35 5.32
N GLU A 26 -3.83 -16.20 6.12
CA GLU A 26 -4.17 -17.62 6.27
C GLU A 26 -5.62 -17.87 6.67
N LYS A 27 -6.19 -17.02 7.53
CA LYS A 27 -7.58 -17.16 7.98
C LYS A 27 -8.56 -16.98 6.81
N ASP A 28 -8.32 -15.96 5.99
CA ASP A 28 -9.16 -15.67 4.83
C ASP A 28 -8.98 -16.75 3.74
N LEU A 29 -7.76 -17.25 3.53
CA LEU A 29 -7.46 -18.35 2.61
C LEU A 29 -8.11 -19.67 3.05
N ASN A 30 -8.08 -19.99 4.34
CA ASN A 30 -8.76 -21.17 4.88
C ASN A 30 -10.28 -21.06 4.71
N THR A 31 -10.83 -19.87 4.93
CA THR A 31 -12.26 -19.62 4.69
C THR A 31 -12.64 -19.78 3.21
N LEU A 32 -11.79 -19.29 2.29
CA LEU A 32 -11.97 -19.46 0.85
C LEU A 32 -11.94 -20.94 0.45
N LYS A 33 -10.99 -21.71 0.98
CA LYS A 33 -10.86 -23.16 0.77
C LYS A 33 -12.13 -23.89 1.24
N ASP A 34 -12.60 -23.59 2.45
CA ASP A 34 -13.78 -24.24 3.02
C ASP A 34 -15.05 -23.93 2.22
N LEU A 35 -15.24 -22.66 1.82
CA LEU A 35 -16.38 -22.29 0.96
C LEU A 35 -16.31 -22.94 -0.41
N THR A 36 -15.12 -23.06 -1.00
CA THR A 36 -14.92 -23.73 -2.28
C THR A 36 -15.28 -25.21 -2.18
N ASN A 37 -14.82 -25.88 -1.13
CA ASN A 37 -15.18 -27.27 -0.85
C ASN A 37 -16.70 -27.41 -0.69
N LYS A 38 -17.34 -26.56 0.13
CA LYS A 38 -18.79 -26.60 0.36
C LYS A 38 -19.61 -26.37 -0.92
N VAL A 39 -19.15 -25.50 -1.81
CA VAL A 39 -19.76 -25.31 -3.13
C VAL A 39 -19.57 -26.54 -4.01
N SER A 40 -18.37 -27.14 -4.02
CA SER A 40 -18.07 -28.32 -4.84
C SER A 40 -18.92 -29.56 -4.48
N ILE A 41 -19.25 -29.71 -3.19
CA ILE A 41 -20.12 -30.79 -2.69
C ILE A 41 -21.61 -30.39 -2.66
N GLY A 42 -21.97 -29.23 -3.21
CA GLY A 42 -23.36 -28.77 -3.32
C GLY A 42 -24.02 -28.29 -2.00
N THR A 43 -23.27 -28.26 -0.90
CA THR A 43 -23.78 -27.84 0.43
C THR A 43 -23.90 -26.33 0.61
N THR A 44 -23.39 -25.53 -0.33
CA THR A 44 -23.48 -24.07 -0.27
C THR A 44 -23.70 -23.51 -1.68
N PRO A 45 -24.57 -22.51 -1.87
CA PRO A 45 -24.75 -21.87 -3.17
C PRO A 45 -23.47 -21.18 -3.65
N ALA A 46 -23.18 -21.28 -4.95
CA ALA A 46 -22.06 -20.55 -5.57
C ALA A 46 -22.17 -19.03 -5.42
N LYS A 47 -23.37 -18.50 -5.11
CA LYS A 47 -23.58 -17.08 -4.79
C LYS A 47 -22.80 -16.67 -3.53
N THR A 48 -22.84 -17.49 -2.49
CA THR A 48 -22.15 -17.21 -1.21
C THR A 48 -20.64 -17.16 -1.36
N LEU A 49 -20.05 -18.04 -2.18
CA LEU A 49 -18.62 -17.99 -2.51
C LEU A 49 -18.26 -16.72 -3.28
N ARG A 50 -19.12 -16.29 -4.22
CA ARG A 50 -18.90 -15.03 -4.96
C ARG A 50 -18.97 -13.81 -4.06
N GLU A 51 -19.96 -13.75 -3.17
CA GLU A 51 -20.11 -12.67 -2.17
C GLU A 51 -18.85 -12.61 -1.28
N PHE A 52 -18.38 -13.75 -0.76
CA PHE A 52 -17.15 -13.82 0.01
C PHE A 52 -15.91 -13.32 -0.75
N ILE A 53 -15.74 -13.72 -2.02
CA ILE A 53 -14.61 -13.26 -2.85
C ILE A 53 -14.65 -11.74 -3.03
N VAL A 54 -15.83 -11.15 -3.23
CA VAL A 54 -15.99 -9.69 -3.37
C VAL A 54 -15.64 -8.99 -2.06
N ASP A 55 -16.17 -9.47 -0.93
CA ASP A 55 -15.91 -8.91 0.39
C ASP A 55 -14.44 -9.03 0.78
N PHE A 56 -13.81 -10.17 0.50
CA PHE A 56 -12.39 -10.39 0.71
C PHE A 56 -11.56 -9.39 -0.09
N ARG A 57 -11.85 -9.22 -1.39
CA ARG A 57 -11.16 -8.24 -2.24
C ARG A 57 -11.35 -6.81 -1.74
N LYS A 58 -12.55 -6.45 -1.29
CA LYS A 58 -12.82 -5.14 -0.69
C LYS A 58 -11.97 -4.92 0.56
N GLY A 59 -11.97 -5.88 1.48
CA GLY A 59 -11.18 -5.82 2.71
C GLY A 59 -9.67 -5.73 2.45
N VAL A 60 -9.14 -6.46 1.47
CA VAL A 60 -7.74 -6.35 1.02
C VAL A 60 -7.43 -4.92 0.57
N ILE A 61 -8.28 -4.34 -0.29
CA ILE A 61 -8.07 -3.00 -0.82
C ILE A 61 -8.14 -1.94 0.29
N GLU A 62 -9.10 -2.04 1.21
CA GLU A 62 -9.22 -1.12 2.35
C GLU A 62 -8.00 -1.19 3.27
N LYS A 63 -7.51 -2.40 3.58
CA LYS A 63 -6.29 -2.61 4.37
C LYS A 63 -5.07 -2.01 3.68
N LEU A 64 -4.94 -2.20 2.36
CA LEU A 64 -3.85 -1.63 1.56
C LEU A 64 -3.88 -0.11 1.56
N ILE A 65 -5.03 0.50 1.28
CA ILE A 65 -5.19 1.96 1.30
C ILE A 65 -4.88 2.49 2.70
N GLY A 66 -5.39 1.86 3.75
CA GLY A 66 -5.13 2.27 5.13
C GLY A 66 -3.64 2.23 5.51
N LYS A 67 -2.93 1.15 5.17
CA LYS A 67 -1.48 1.04 5.41
C LYS A 67 -0.70 2.05 4.57
N LEU A 68 -1.04 2.22 3.29
CA LEU A 68 -0.41 3.21 2.43
C LEU A 68 -0.61 4.64 2.96
N VAL A 69 -1.82 5.02 3.33
CA VAL A 69 -2.09 6.35 3.91
C VAL A 69 -1.27 6.58 5.19
N ARG A 70 -1.09 5.57 6.04
CA ARG A 70 -0.23 5.69 7.23
C ARG A 70 1.24 5.88 6.87
N ILE A 71 1.75 5.10 5.91
CA ILE A 71 3.12 5.27 5.38
C ILE A 71 3.28 6.70 4.84
N PHE A 72 2.33 7.18 4.04
CA PHE A 72 2.34 8.53 3.50
C PHE A 72 2.32 9.59 4.59
N LYS A 73 1.45 9.49 5.60
CA LYS A 73 1.41 10.44 6.73
C LYS A 73 2.74 10.47 7.48
N PHE A 74 3.31 9.31 7.76
CA PHE A 74 4.63 9.21 8.41
C PHE A 74 5.71 9.92 7.58
N TYR A 75 5.75 9.68 6.27
CA TYR A 75 6.71 10.32 5.38
C TYR A 75 6.48 11.83 5.26
N THR A 76 5.24 12.31 5.15
CA THR A 76 4.95 13.75 5.13
C THR A 76 5.34 14.44 6.44
N HIS A 77 5.21 13.74 7.57
CA HIS A 77 5.63 14.27 8.87
C HIS A 77 7.15 14.35 8.95
N GLN A 78 7.87 13.28 8.55
CA GLN A 78 9.33 13.33 8.43
C GLN A 78 9.79 14.44 7.48
N MET A 79 9.13 14.64 6.33
CA MET A 79 9.43 15.72 5.40
C MET A 79 9.29 17.10 6.04
N SER A 80 8.23 17.34 6.81
CA SER A 80 8.05 18.60 7.52
C SER A 80 9.15 18.85 8.55
N THR A 81 9.53 17.82 9.31
CA THR A 81 10.64 17.89 10.27
C THR A 81 11.97 18.15 9.56
N GLN A 82 12.19 17.55 8.38
CA GLN A 82 13.42 17.67 7.62
C GLN A 82 13.53 19.02 6.89
N GLU A 83 12.42 19.58 6.38
CA GLU A 83 12.37 20.97 5.90
C GLU A 83 12.68 21.96 7.02
N GLN A 84 12.14 21.75 8.22
CA GLN A 84 12.46 22.57 9.38
C GLN A 84 13.95 22.49 9.71
N LEU A 85 14.54 21.29 9.75
CA LEU A 85 15.99 21.08 9.93
C LEU A 85 16.84 21.75 8.84
N SER A 86 16.43 21.67 7.58
CA SER A 86 17.16 22.28 6.46
C SER A 86 17.22 23.81 6.52
N LYS A 87 16.23 24.44 7.18
CA LYS A 87 16.24 25.89 7.46
C LYS A 87 17.23 26.28 8.55
N PHE A 88 17.65 25.33 9.39
CA PHE A 88 18.67 25.53 10.42
C PHE A 88 20.07 25.17 9.95
N THR A 89 20.21 24.29 8.96
CA THR A 89 21.50 23.92 8.37
C THR A 89 21.73 24.70 7.08
N SER A 90 22.32 25.89 7.20
CA SER A 90 22.79 26.76 6.10
C SER A 90 24.00 26.18 5.34
N GLY A 91 23.97 24.89 5.01
CA GLY A 91 25.05 24.16 4.35
C GLY A 91 24.73 23.89 2.89
N ASP A 92 25.56 24.45 2.01
CA ASP A 92 25.37 24.61 0.57
C ASP A 92 25.61 23.32 -0.25
N ASP A 93 24.96 22.22 0.12
CA ASP A 93 25.15 20.94 -0.57
C ASP A 93 24.09 20.74 -1.67
N SER A 94 24.35 21.35 -2.84
CA SER A 94 23.45 21.36 -4.01
C SER A 94 23.02 19.96 -4.48
N GLN A 95 23.87 18.95 -4.26
CA GLN A 95 23.60 17.55 -4.53
C GLN A 95 22.45 17.03 -3.65
N MET A 96 22.49 17.33 -2.35
CA MET A 96 21.48 16.89 -1.39
C MET A 96 20.11 17.55 -1.67
N LYS A 97 20.14 18.80 -2.13
CA LYS A 97 18.92 19.54 -2.52
C LYS A 97 18.26 18.94 -3.76
N THR A 98 19.06 18.49 -4.73
CA THR A 98 18.57 17.86 -5.96
C THR A 98 17.99 16.48 -5.68
N ASP A 99 18.71 15.64 -4.91
CA ASP A 99 18.22 14.34 -4.45
C ASP A 99 16.90 14.44 -3.68
N LEU A 100 16.74 15.49 -2.86
CA LEU A 100 15.50 15.77 -2.15
C LEU A 100 14.38 16.16 -3.11
N GLN A 101 14.64 17.01 -4.10
CA GLN A 101 13.65 17.40 -5.10
C GLN A 101 13.14 16.21 -5.92
N GLU A 102 14.04 15.31 -6.34
CA GLU A 102 13.66 14.10 -7.07
C GLU A 102 12.81 13.15 -6.20
N LYS A 103 13.18 12.96 -4.93
CA LYS A 103 12.39 12.20 -3.96
C LYS A 103 10.99 12.80 -3.77
N ASN A 104 10.88 14.13 -3.73
CA ASN A 104 9.62 14.82 -3.58
C ASN A 104 8.70 14.61 -4.79
N GLN A 105 9.25 14.68 -6.00
CA GLN A 105 8.49 14.43 -7.23
C GLN A 105 8.00 12.97 -7.32
N LEU A 106 8.82 12.01 -6.88
CA LEU A 106 8.42 10.60 -6.84
C LEU A 106 7.26 10.39 -5.86
N LEU A 107 7.37 10.95 -4.65
CA LEU A 107 6.32 10.85 -3.63
C LEU A 107 5.00 11.49 -4.10
N ALA A 108 5.05 12.64 -4.76
CA ALA A 108 3.87 13.29 -5.33
C ALA A 108 3.19 12.39 -6.38
N LYS A 109 3.97 11.78 -7.30
CA LYS A 109 3.44 10.86 -8.32
C LYS A 109 2.77 9.63 -7.69
N VAL A 110 3.36 9.06 -6.64
CA VAL A 110 2.79 7.90 -5.94
C VAL A 110 1.51 8.29 -5.18
N ALA A 111 1.49 9.46 -4.53
CA ALA A 111 0.30 9.98 -3.86
C ALA A 111 -0.88 10.16 -4.84
N THR A 112 -0.64 10.76 -6.00
CA THR A 112 -1.67 10.91 -7.04
C THR A 112 -2.19 9.55 -7.55
N ARG A 113 -1.31 8.55 -7.69
CA ARG A 113 -1.72 7.21 -8.10
C ARG A 113 -2.60 6.53 -7.04
N ILE A 114 -2.24 6.65 -5.76
CA ILE A 114 -3.03 6.07 -4.66
C ILE A 114 -4.39 6.74 -4.54
N ASP A 115 -4.44 8.08 -4.65
CA ASP A 115 -5.70 8.82 -4.63
C ASP A 115 -6.62 8.40 -5.78
N ASN A 116 -6.07 8.23 -6.99
CA ASN A 116 -6.83 7.71 -8.13
C ASN A 116 -7.32 6.27 -7.94
N ILE A 117 -6.50 5.39 -7.36
CA ILE A 117 -6.92 4.01 -7.03
C ILE A 117 -8.04 4.05 -5.99
N SER A 118 -7.88 4.82 -4.92
CA SER A 118 -8.88 5.00 -3.87
C SER A 118 -10.22 5.51 -4.44
N ARG A 119 -10.18 6.52 -5.33
CA ARG A 119 -11.37 7.07 -5.98
C ARG A 119 -12.05 6.04 -6.89
N LYS A 120 -11.30 5.28 -7.69
CA LYS A 120 -11.84 4.21 -8.54
C LYS A 120 -12.45 3.07 -7.72
N VAL A 121 -11.84 2.73 -6.59
CA VAL A 121 -12.34 1.72 -5.66
C VAL A 121 -13.66 2.17 -5.05
N LYS A 122 -13.76 3.41 -4.56
CA LYS A 122 -15.01 3.98 -4.04
C LYS A 122 -16.13 3.96 -5.09
N GLN A 123 -15.85 4.41 -6.32
CA GLN A 123 -16.83 4.43 -7.41
C GLN A 123 -17.32 3.02 -7.80
N LYS A 124 -16.44 2.01 -7.78
CA LYS A 124 -16.82 0.63 -8.15
C LYS A 124 -17.52 -0.14 -7.03
N LEU A 125 -17.44 0.32 -5.79
CA LEU A 125 -18.01 -0.36 -4.62
C LEU A 125 -19.34 0.23 -4.15
N GLU A 126 -19.89 1.24 -4.84
CA GLU A 126 -21.12 1.97 -4.49
C GLU A 126 -21.23 2.26 -2.98
N LEU A 127 -20.44 3.26 -2.54
CA LEU A 127 -20.77 4.16 -1.42
C LEU A 127 -21.20 5.51 -1.99
#